data_AF-A0AAV0YC83-F1
#
_entry.id   AF-A0AAV0YC83-F1
#
_cell.length_a   1.000
_cell.length_b   1.000
_cell.length_c   1.000
_cell.angle_alpha   90.00
_cell.angle_beta   90.00
_cell.angle_gamma   90.00
#
_symmetry.space_group_name_H-M   'P 1'
#
loop_
_entity.id
_entity.type
_entity.pdbx_description
1 polymer ?
#
loop_
_entity_poly.entity_id
_entity_poly.type
_entity_poly.pdbx_seq_one_letter_code
_entity_poly.pdbx_strand_id
1 'polypeptide(L)'
;MSSFIVSCCNMSNALITHIIEIDVGVHLSNALIELAQRRGRFISVLNGRGMVEQVTLRQATGRIVTHQGRFNKISISGTIIPSSTLESVGELEVNLSTLAFEVIGGIVMSPLVASSPVILTVVSSLITAV
;
A
#
# COMPACT_ATOMS: atom_id res chain seq x y z
N MET A 1 16.64 -12.04 9.06
CA MET A 1 16.68 -10.66 8.52
C MET A 1 16.45 -10.75 7.01
N SER A 2 15.21 -10.92 6.55
CA SER A 2 14.91 -10.90 5.11
C SER A 2 14.41 -9.52 4.74
N SER A 3 15.31 -8.74 4.17
CA SER A 3 15.00 -7.50 3.46
C SER A 3 14.57 -7.89 2.05
N PHE A 4 13.26 -7.83 1.76
CA PHE A 4 12.81 -7.85 0.37
C PHE A 4 12.88 -6.43 -0.16
N ILE A 5 13.96 -6.13 -0.90
CA ILE A 5 14.03 -4.96 -1.77
C ILE A 5 13.53 -5.44 -3.13
N VAL A 6 12.25 -5.19 -3.43
CA VAL A 6 11.78 -5.27 -4.82
C VAL A 6 12.33 -4.03 -5.52
N SER A 7 13.41 -4.25 -6.26
CA SER A 7 13.99 -3.27 -7.18
C SER A 7 12.97 -3.01 -8.28
N CYS A 8 12.33 -1.83 -8.27
CA CYS A 8 11.54 -1.40 -9.43
C CYS A 8 12.55 -1.02 -10.51
N CYS A 9 12.57 -1.82 -11.58
CA CYS A 9 13.46 -1.66 -12.73
C CYS A 9 13.43 -0.22 -13.25
N ASN A 10 14.61 0.40 -13.30
CA ASN A 10 14.86 1.65 -14.03
C ASN A 10 14.62 1.40 -15.52
N MET A 11 13.39 1.57 -15.99
CA MET A 11 13.12 1.71 -17.42
C MET A 11 12.96 3.20 -17.72
N SER A 12 13.94 3.70 -18.46
CA SER A 12 14.00 5.03 -19.07
C SER A 12 12.67 5.40 -19.71
N ASN A 13 11.80 6.13 -19.00
CA ASN A 13 10.82 7.12 -19.50
C ASN A 13 9.94 7.63 -18.34
N ALA A 14 10.15 8.89 -17.92
CA ALA A 14 9.23 9.74 -17.14
C ALA A 14 8.57 9.16 -15.85
N LEU A 15 9.30 8.41 -15.04
CA LEU A 15 8.84 8.05 -13.69
C LEU A 15 9.01 9.23 -12.74
N ILE A 16 7.92 9.69 -12.12
CA ILE A 16 7.96 10.77 -11.12
C ILE A 16 7.68 10.18 -9.74
N THR A 17 8.68 10.28 -8.86
CA THR A 17 8.56 9.89 -7.46
C THR A 17 7.82 10.96 -6.67
N HIS A 18 6.86 10.54 -5.87
CA HIS A 18 6.11 11.39 -4.95
C HIS A 18 6.20 10.82 -3.54
N ILE A 19 6.42 11.71 -2.58
CA ILE A 19 6.25 11.41 -1.16
C ILE A 19 4.86 11.90 -0.79
N ILE A 20 4.05 11.00 -0.22
CA ILE A 20 2.69 11.30 0.22
C ILE A 20 2.65 11.03 1.71
N GLU A 21 2.13 12.01 2.44
CA GLU A 21 1.80 11.86 3.85
C GLU A 21 0.29 11.65 3.99
N ILE A 22 -0.09 10.65 4.77
CA ILE A 22 -1.47 10.27 5.03
C ILE A 22 -1.72 10.46 6.52
N ASP A 23 -2.69 11.31 6.84
CA ASP A 23 -3.06 11.63 8.21
C ASP A 23 -3.74 10.47 8.95
N VAL A 24 -3.78 10.59 10.28
CA VAL A 24 -4.45 9.64 11.17
C VAL A 24 -5.95 9.54 10.82
N GLY A 25 -6.49 8.33 10.86
CA GLY A 25 -7.90 8.04 10.57
C GLY A 25 -8.23 8.03 9.07
N VAL A 26 -7.29 8.36 8.19
CA VAL A 26 -7.51 8.30 6.74
C VAL A 26 -7.35 6.87 6.23
N HIS A 27 -8.21 6.47 5.30
CA HIS A 27 -8.08 5.22 4.56
C HIS A 27 -6.95 5.33 3.52
N LEU A 28 -5.87 4.58 3.71
CA LEU A 28 -4.71 4.61 2.80
C LEU A 28 -5.08 4.16 1.39
N SER A 29 -5.92 3.14 1.28
CA SER A 29 -6.44 2.64 0.00
C SER A 29 -7.18 3.74 -0.77
N ASN A 30 -8.10 4.44 -0.10
CA ASN A 30 -8.87 5.53 -0.71
C ASN A 30 -7.95 6.66 -1.18
N ALA A 31 -7.02 7.10 -0.32
CA ALA A 31 -6.10 8.18 -0.65
C ALA A 31 -5.27 7.85 -1.91
N LEU A 32 -4.76 6.62 -2.02
CA LEU A 32 -4.00 6.20 -3.19
C LEU A 32 -4.86 6.03 -4.45
N ILE A 33 -6.07 5.49 -4.32
CA ILE A 33 -7.03 5.37 -5.43
C ILE A 33 -7.40 6.75 -5.97
N GLU A 34 -7.74 7.69 -5.09
CA GLU A 34 -8.03 9.07 -5.47
C GLU A 34 -6.85 9.73 -6.18
N LEU A 35 -5.61 9.47 -5.72
CA LEU A 35 -4.41 9.99 -6.39
C LEU A 35 -4.23 9.40 -7.79
N ALA A 36 -4.48 8.10 -7.97
CA ALA A 36 -4.36 7.43 -9.27
C ALA A 36 -5.43 7.96 -10.24
N GLN A 37 -6.67 8.10 -9.76
CA GLN A 37 -7.82 8.62 -10.50
C GLN A 37 -7.63 10.09 -10.89
N ARG A 38 -7.30 10.97 -9.93
CA ARG A 38 -7.10 12.41 -10.17
C ARG A 38 -6.01 12.68 -11.20
N ARG A 39 -4.98 11.85 -11.25
CA ARG A 39 -3.87 12.01 -12.20
C ARG A 39 -4.03 11.22 -13.49
N GLY A 40 -4.99 10.29 -13.56
CA GLY A 40 -5.14 9.34 -14.66
C GLY A 40 -3.87 8.51 -14.91
N ARG A 41 -3.15 8.13 -13.84
CA ARG A 41 -1.84 7.47 -13.92
C ARG A 41 -1.76 6.24 -13.02
N PHE A 42 -0.90 5.30 -13.40
CA PHE A 42 -0.51 4.18 -12.55
C PHE A 42 0.31 4.68 -11.38
N ILE A 43 0.04 4.17 -10.19
CA ILE A 43 0.79 4.46 -8.98
C ILE A 43 1.41 3.16 -8.48
N SER A 44 2.73 3.12 -8.42
CA SER A 44 3.45 2.04 -7.74
C SER A 44 3.92 2.52 -6.38
N VAL A 45 3.50 1.85 -5.31
CA VAL A 45 4.00 2.08 -3.96
C VAL A 45 5.33 1.34 -3.81
N LEU A 46 6.41 2.09 -3.65
CA LEU A 46 7.75 1.54 -3.47
C LEU A 46 7.98 1.09 -2.02
N ASN A 47 7.55 1.93 -1.10
CA ASN A 47 7.60 1.66 0.33
C ASN A 47 6.62 2.57 1.07
N GLY A 48 6.30 2.17 2.30
CA GLY A 48 5.59 3.01 3.24
C GLY A 48 6.02 2.73 4.66
N ARG A 49 5.90 3.74 5.52
CA ARG A 49 6.24 3.66 6.93
C ARG A 49 5.21 4.41 7.77
N GLY A 50 4.84 3.81 8.90
CA GLY A 50 3.82 4.34 9.82
C GLY A 50 3.15 3.20 10.59
N MET A 51 2.04 3.51 11.23
CA MET A 51 1.22 2.57 11.98
C MET A 51 -0.20 2.58 11.46
N VAL A 52 -0.84 1.41 11.45
CA VAL A 52 -2.25 1.26 11.08
C VAL A 52 -3.03 0.69 12.26
N GLU A 53 -4.33 0.98 12.32
CA GLU A 53 -5.22 0.48 13.38
C GLU A 53 -6.12 -0.66 12.91
N GLN A 54 -6.43 -0.69 11.61
CA GLN A 54 -7.30 -1.67 11.01
C GLN A 54 -6.84 -1.96 9.59
N VAL A 55 -6.76 -3.24 9.27
CA VAL A 55 -6.53 -3.72 7.90
C VAL A 55 -7.42 -4.91 7.60
N THR A 56 -7.91 -5.02 6.37
CA THR A 56 -8.47 -6.26 5.84
C THR A 56 -7.57 -6.82 4.75
N LEU A 57 -7.08 -8.04 4.99
CA LEU A 57 -6.12 -8.73 4.14
C LEU A 57 -6.72 -10.01 3.59
N ARG A 58 -6.46 -10.27 2.31
CA ARG A 58 -6.58 -11.58 1.70
C ARG A 58 -5.24 -12.30 1.82
N GLN A 59 -5.20 -13.32 2.67
CA GLN A 59 -4.02 -14.15 2.92
C GLN A 59 -3.76 -15.10 1.73
N ALA A 60 -2.55 -15.66 1.66
CA ALA A 60 -2.16 -16.63 0.64
C ALA A 60 -3.06 -17.88 0.59
N THR A 61 -3.72 -18.21 1.71
CA THR A 61 -4.72 -19.29 1.80
C THR A 61 -6.05 -18.96 1.12
N GLY A 62 -6.20 -17.75 0.57
CA GLY A 62 -7.45 -17.23 0.02
C GLY A 62 -8.42 -16.69 1.07
N ARG A 63 -8.11 -16.81 2.36
CA ARG A 63 -8.96 -16.30 3.45
C ARG A 63 -8.86 -14.78 3.53
N ILE A 64 -10.01 -14.13 3.65
CA ILE A 64 -10.11 -12.70 3.94
C ILE A 64 -10.24 -12.54 5.46
N VAL A 65 -9.32 -11.82 6.07
CA VAL A 65 -9.26 -11.61 7.52
C VAL A 65 -9.07 -10.13 7.80
N THR A 66 -9.87 -9.62 8.73
CA THR A 66 -9.71 -8.26 9.25
C THR A 66 -8.90 -8.31 10.52
N HIS A 67 -7.77 -7.61 10.53
CA HIS A 67 -6.90 -7.46 11.68
C HIS A 67 -7.06 -6.05 12.25
N GLN A 68 -7.44 -5.96 13.51
CA GLN A 68 -7.56 -4.71 14.26
C GLN A 68 -6.52 -4.68 15.38
N GLY A 69 -5.92 -3.52 15.60
CA GLY A 69 -4.87 -3.32 16.59
C GLY A 69 -3.82 -2.34 16.11
N ARG A 70 -2.90 -1.96 16.99
CA ARG A 70 -1.77 -1.07 16.63
C ARG A 70 -0.62 -1.89 16.08
N PHE A 71 -0.35 -1.74 14.79
CA PHE A 71 0.79 -2.37 14.13
C PHE A 71 1.98 -1.41 14.17
N ASN A 72 3.07 -1.82 14.80
CA ASN A 72 4.23 -0.96 15.06
C ASN A 72 5.00 -0.56 13.80
N LYS A 73 4.97 -1.42 12.78
CA LYS A 73 5.58 -1.16 11.49
C LYS A 73 4.72 -1.76 10.39
N ILE A 74 4.42 -0.94 9.40
CA ILE A 74 3.87 -1.33 8.11
C ILE A 74 4.98 -1.35 7.05
N SER A 75 4.93 -2.36 6.17
CA SER A 75 5.64 -2.38 4.90
C SER A 75 4.59 -2.61 3.82
N ILE A 76 4.41 -1.63 2.95
CA ILE A 76 3.41 -1.63 1.89
C ILE A 76 4.09 -1.47 0.54
N SER A 77 3.69 -2.28 -0.41
CA SER A 77 4.17 -2.26 -1.79
C SER A 77 3.09 -2.76 -2.72
N GLY A 78 3.08 -2.26 -3.95
CA GLY A 78 2.12 -2.74 -4.94
C GLY A 78 1.75 -1.67 -5.94
N THR A 79 0.80 -2.00 -6.80
CA THR A 79 0.41 -1.14 -7.91
C THR A 79 -1.09 -0.86 -7.89
N ILE A 80 -1.44 0.39 -8.12
CA ILE A 80 -2.80 0.91 -8.15
C ILE A 80 -3.01 1.54 -9.52
N ILE A 81 -4.13 1.18 -10.12
CA ILE A 81 -4.50 1.63 -11.47
C ILE A 81 -5.64 2.64 -11.34
N PRO A 82 -5.83 3.56 -12.31
CA PRO A 82 -6.92 4.54 -12.25
C PRO A 82 -8.31 3.91 -12.12
N SER A 83 -8.50 2.68 -12.62
CA SER A 83 -9.75 1.92 -12.52
C SER A 83 -9.94 1.18 -11.20
N SER A 84 -8.99 1.26 -10.25
CA SER A 84 -9.09 0.62 -8.94
C SER A 84 -10.26 1.20 -8.13
N THR A 85 -10.92 0.33 -7.37
CA THR A 85 -12.03 0.68 -6.47
C THR A 85 -11.69 0.26 -5.05
N LEU A 86 -12.49 0.65 -4.05
CA LEU A 86 -12.20 0.26 -2.66
C LEU A 86 -12.28 -1.25 -2.44
N GLU A 87 -13.15 -1.94 -3.18
CA GLU A 87 -13.28 -3.41 -3.20
C GLU A 87 -12.13 -4.09 -3.96
N SER A 88 -11.45 -3.34 -4.85
CA SER A 88 -10.35 -3.81 -5.68
C SER A 88 -9.26 -2.75 -5.76
N VAL A 89 -8.53 -2.59 -4.65
CA VAL A 89 -7.46 -1.60 -4.49
C VAL A 89 -6.26 -1.87 -5.42
N GLY A 90 -6.33 -2.90 -6.26
CA GLY A 90 -5.22 -3.40 -7.07
C GLY A 90 -4.44 -4.47 -6.32
N GLU A 91 -3.19 -4.71 -6.74
CA GLU A 91 -2.29 -5.67 -6.12
C GLU A 91 -1.45 -4.98 -5.03
N LEU A 92 -2.13 -4.39 -4.06
CA LEU A 92 -1.49 -3.75 -2.92
C LEU A 92 -1.19 -4.81 -1.86
N GLU A 93 0.07 -5.17 -1.70
CA GLU A 93 0.52 -6.08 -0.66
C GLU A 93 0.96 -5.28 0.57
N VAL A 94 0.56 -5.75 1.75
CA VAL A 94 0.95 -5.17 3.02
C VAL A 94 1.47 -6.27 3.93
N ASN A 95 2.61 -5.98 4.55
CA ASN A 95 3.22 -6.75 5.61
C ASN A 95 3.24 -5.89 6.88
N LEU A 96 2.57 -6.36 7.93
CA LEU A 96 2.47 -5.72 9.23
C LEU A 96 3.28 -6.49 10.25
N SER A 97 3.95 -5.79 11.16
CA SER A 97 4.55 -6.44 12.33
C SER A 97 3.97 -5.86 13.62
N THR A 98 3.58 -6.74 14.53
CA THR A 98 3.16 -6.39 15.89
C THR A 98 4.36 -6.42 16.84
N LEU A 99 4.19 -5.85 18.05
CA LEU A 99 5.17 -5.96 19.14
C LEU A 99 5.42 -7.41 19.60
N ALA A 100 4.53 -8.33 19.23
CA ALA A 100 4.66 -9.75 19.53
C ALA A 100 5.61 -10.50 18.57
N PHE A 101 6.36 -9.78 17.71
CA PHE A 101 7.22 -10.35 16.66
C PHE A 101 6.48 -11.18 15.61
N GLU A 102 5.16 -11.05 15.54
CA GLU A 102 4.35 -11.67 14.50
C GLU A 102 4.33 -10.77 13.26
N VAL A 103 4.53 -11.38 12.10
CA VAL A 103 4.41 -10.71 10.79
C VAL A 103 3.15 -11.23 10.11
N ILE A 104 2.25 -10.31 9.76
CA ILE A 104 0.98 -10.59 9.09
C ILE A 104 1.05 -9.96 7.70
N GLY A 105 1.03 -10.80 6.68
CA GLY A 105 1.13 -10.40 5.27
C GLY A 105 -0.10 -10.75 4.46
N GLY A 106 -0.39 -9.97 3.42
CA GLY A 106 -1.43 -10.30 2.44
C GLY A 106 -1.76 -9.15 1.49
N ILE A 107 -2.72 -9.42 0.60
CA ILE A 107 -3.25 -8.43 -0.34
C ILE A 107 -4.35 -7.61 0.34
N VAL A 108 -4.29 -6.29 0.22
CA VAL A 108 -5.26 -5.36 0.83
C VAL A 108 -6.60 -5.43 0.11
N MET A 109 -7.67 -5.63 0.88
CA MET A 109 -9.06 -5.65 0.37
C MET A 109 -9.89 -4.42 0.80
N SER A 110 -9.35 -3.55 1.66
CA SER A 110 -10.05 -2.46 2.37
C SER A 110 -10.95 -2.94 3.53
N PRO A 111 -11.05 -2.19 4.65
CA PRO A 111 -10.35 -0.93 4.97
C PRO A 111 -8.87 -1.12 5.36
N LEU A 112 -8.06 -0.08 5.12
CA LEU A 112 -6.69 0.08 5.63
C LEU A 112 -6.55 1.48 6.24
N VAL A 113 -6.56 1.58 7.57
CA VAL A 113 -6.69 2.87 8.30
C VAL A 113 -5.43 3.23 9.07
N ALA A 114 -4.95 4.46 8.88
CA ALA A 114 -3.79 5.00 9.59
C ALA A 114 -4.09 5.24 11.08
N SER A 115 -3.26 4.68 11.97
CA SER A 115 -3.28 5.02 13.41
C SER A 115 -2.31 6.16 13.75
N SER A 116 -1.33 6.41 12.87
CA SER A 116 -0.34 7.49 12.94
C SER A 116 -0.17 8.06 11.54
N PRO A 117 0.45 9.25 11.37
CA PRO A 117 0.85 9.70 10.04
C PRO A 117 1.65 8.60 9.31
N VAL A 118 1.23 8.28 8.09
CA VAL A 118 1.89 7.27 7.25
C VAL A 118 2.55 7.99 6.08
N ILE A 119 3.85 7.78 5.91
CA ILE A 119 4.60 8.32 4.79
C ILE A 119 4.77 7.22 3.75
N LEU A 120 4.28 7.46 2.55
CA LEU A 120 4.41 6.58 1.39
C LEU A 120 5.34 7.21 0.36
N THR A 121 6.25 6.40 -0.16
CA THR A 121 7.01 6.73 -1.37
C THR A 121 6.36 6.01 -2.53
N VAL A 122 5.84 6.78 -3.49
CA VAL A 122 5.20 6.22 -4.67
C VAL A 122 5.86 6.74 -5.93
N VAL A 123 5.72 6.00 -7.01
CA VAL A 123 6.11 6.42 -8.36
C VAL A 123 4.86 6.45 -9.21
N SER A 124 4.67 7.55 -9.92
CA SER A 124 3.62 7.65 -10.93
C SER A 124 4.19 7.53 -12.34
N SER A 125 3.53 6.74 -13.17
CA SER A 125 3.87 6.54 -14.58
C SER A 125 2.64 6.72 -15.47
N LEU A 126 2.87 7.21 -16.69
CA LEU A 126 1.86 7.28 -17.75
C LEU A 126 1.72 5.94 -18.49
N ILE A 127 2.69 5.04 -18.37
CA ILE A 127 2.70 3.74 -19.05
C ILE A 127 2.11 2.70 -18.08
N THR A 128 1.10 1.95 -18.55
CA THR A 128 0.64 0.68 -17.95
C THR A 128 1.86 -0.22 -17.74
N ALA A 129 2.20 -0.55 -16.49
CA ALA A 129 3.11 -1.67 -16.25
C ALA A 129 2.38 -2.94 -16.74
N VAL A 130 2.90 -3.54 -17.81
CA VAL A 130 2.44 -4.81 -18.40
C VAL A 130 3.24 -5.95 -17.78
#